data_AF-A0A177QW83-F1
#
_entry.id   AF-A0A177QW83-F1
#
_cell.length_a   1.000
_cell.length_b   1.000
_cell.length_c   1.000
_cell.angle_alpha   90.00
_cell.angle_beta   90.00
_cell.angle_gamma   90.00
#
_symmetry.space_group_name_H-M   'P 1'
#
loop_
_entity.id
_entity.type
_entity.pdbx_description
1 polymer ?
#
loop_
_entity_poly.entity_id
_entity_poly.type
_entity_poly.pdbx_seq_one_letter_code
_entity_poly.pdbx_strand_id
1 'polypeptide(L)'
;MSADAAPAFIATAARAHGPIATGSFRVVVLEADGTLTIRDFASLGSAQRYAEDAASESDGPGGSPCAYAFDDKLVFLGRGSHYAARPTSGR
;
A
#
# COMPACT_ATOMS: atom_id res chain seq x y z
N MET A 1 5.59 5.58 -20.03
CA MET A 1 4.46 5.56 -19.09
C MET A 1 4.60 4.29 -18.26
N SER A 2 5.35 4.34 -17.16
CA SER A 2 5.48 3.17 -16.28
C SER A 2 4.22 3.10 -15.42
N ALA A 3 3.35 2.15 -15.75
CA ALA A 3 2.17 1.86 -14.96
C ALA A 3 2.64 1.45 -13.55
N ASP A 4 2.39 2.32 -12.57
CA ASP A 4 2.45 1.98 -11.15
C ASP A 4 1.34 0.94 -10.92
N ALA A 5 1.61 -0.31 -11.25
CA ALA A 5 0.68 -1.42 -11.06
C ALA A 5 1.15 -2.20 -9.85
N ALA A 6 0.22 -2.51 -8.94
CA ALA A 6 0.52 -3.37 -7.81
C ALA A 6 1.07 -4.72 -8.32
N PRO A 7 2.09 -5.30 -7.67
CA PRO A 7 2.59 -6.62 -8.01
C PRO A 7 1.47 -7.67 -8.02
N ALA A 8 1.57 -8.66 -8.89
CA ALA A 8 0.52 -9.69 -9.05
C ALA A 8 0.23 -10.46 -7.75
N PHE A 9 1.24 -10.68 -6.90
CA PHE A 9 1.05 -11.35 -5.61
C PHE A 9 0.28 -10.47 -4.60
N ILE A 10 0.47 -9.15 -4.64
CA ILE A 10 -0.30 -8.19 -3.82
C ILE A 10 -1.76 -8.19 -4.28
N ALA A 11 -2.01 -8.11 -5.59
CA ALA A 11 -3.36 -8.16 -6.14
C ALA A 11 -4.05 -9.51 -5.84
N THR A 12 -3.30 -10.61 -5.88
CA THR A 12 -3.80 -11.94 -5.51
C THR A 12 -4.16 -12.01 -4.03
N ALA A 13 -3.31 -11.49 -3.14
CA ALA A 13 -3.58 -11.45 -1.71
C ALA A 13 -4.81 -10.57 -1.39
N ALA A 14 -4.91 -9.40 -2.02
CA ALA A 14 -6.07 -8.51 -1.89
C ALA A 14 -7.38 -9.21 -2.30
N ARG A 15 -7.35 -10.00 -3.37
CA ARG A 15 -8.48 -10.81 -3.86
C ARG A 15 -8.80 -11.99 -2.94
N ALA A 16 -7.78 -12.68 -2.44
CA ALA A 16 -7.93 -13.85 -1.57
C ALA A 16 -8.58 -13.50 -0.22
N HIS A 17 -8.38 -12.27 0.26
CA HIS A 17 -9.05 -11.77 1.47
C HIS A 17 -10.58 -11.56 1.29
N GLY A 18 -11.09 -11.61 0.05
CA GLY A 18 -12.53 -11.55 -0.25
C GLY A 18 -12.98 -10.21 -0.85
N PRO A 19 -14.30 -10.03 -1.05
CA PRO A 19 -14.83 -8.80 -1.62
C PRO A 19 -14.64 -7.61 -0.67
N ILE A 20 -14.47 -6.41 -1.24
CA ILE A 20 -14.44 -5.15 -0.49
C ILE A 20 -15.85 -4.57 -0.52
N ALA A 21 -16.33 -4.06 0.61
CA ALA A 21 -17.64 -3.42 0.65
C ALA A 21 -17.66 -2.20 -0.28
N THR A 22 -18.77 -1.98 -1.00
CA THR A 22 -18.90 -0.86 -1.95
C THR A 22 -18.61 0.48 -1.26
N GLY A 23 -17.77 1.31 -1.88
CA GLY A 23 -17.31 2.57 -1.28
C GLY A 23 -16.26 2.42 -0.16
N SER A 24 -15.78 1.20 0.09
CA SER A 24 -14.65 0.94 0.97
C SER A 24 -13.37 0.73 0.18
N PHE A 25 -12.26 0.81 0.89
CA PHE A 25 -10.91 0.78 0.35
C PHE A 25 -10.11 -0.28 1.09
N ARG A 26 -9.29 -1.04 0.38
CA ARG A 26 -8.41 -2.04 0.97
C ARG A 26 -6.97 -1.60 0.83
N VAL A 27 -6.22 -1.66 1.92
CA VAL A 27 -4.77 -1.45 1.92
C VAL A 27 -4.10 -2.79 2.16
N VAL A 28 -3.12 -3.11 1.31
CA VAL A 28 -2.22 -4.25 1.47
C VAL A 28 -0.83 -3.71 1.74
N VAL A 29 -0.28 -4.01 2.90
CA VAL A 29 1.08 -3.65 3.29
C VAL A 29 1.96 -4.89 3.19
N LEU A 30 3.06 -4.77 2.46
CA LEU A 30 4.15 -5.73 2.50
C LEU A 30 5.16 -5.26 3.55
N GLU A 31 5.21 -5.97 4.68
CA GLU A 31 6.17 -5.73 5.75
C GLU A 31 7.59 -6.13 5.32
N ALA A 32 8.62 -5.59 6.00
CA ALA A 32 10.03 -5.93 5.73
C ALA A 32 10.35 -7.42 5.95
N ASP A 33 9.59 -8.10 6.80
CA ASP A 33 9.69 -9.55 7.06
C ASP A 33 9.09 -10.40 5.90
N GLY A 34 8.47 -9.77 4.90
CA GLY A 34 7.76 -10.46 3.81
C GLY A 34 6.33 -10.84 4.14
N THR A 35 5.87 -10.52 5.35
CA THR A 35 4.47 -10.70 5.78
C THR A 35 3.55 -9.69 5.07
N LEU A 36 2.35 -10.13 4.68
CA LEU A 36 1.32 -9.30 4.04
C LEU A 36 0.22 -8.95 5.04
N THR A 37 0.08 -7.66 5.35
CA THR A 37 -0.99 -7.15 6.21
C THR A 37 -2.09 -6.56 5.33
N ILE A 38 -3.33 -7.02 5.49
CA ILE A 38 -4.48 -6.56 4.71
C ILE A 38 -5.47 -5.89 5.65
N ARG A 39 -5.92 -4.67 5.31
CA ARG A 39 -6.90 -3.94 6.12
C ARG A 39 -7.89 -3.15 5.27
N ASP A 40 -9.15 -3.19 5.67
CA ASP A 40 -10.25 -2.50 5.01
C ASP A 40 -10.60 -1.19 5.73
N PHE A 41 -10.99 -0.17 4.95
CA PHE A 41 -11.32 1.16 5.42
C PHE A 41 -12.57 1.67 4.72
N ALA A 42 -13.46 2.32 5.46
CA ALA A 42 -14.66 2.94 4.90
C ALA A 42 -14.39 4.26 4.14
N SER A 43 -13.18 4.81 4.24
CA SER A 43 -12.83 6.13 3.68
C SER A 43 -11.45 6.13 3.06
N LEU A 44 -11.34 6.75 1.88
CA LEU A 44 -10.09 6.92 1.14
C LEU A 44 -9.01 7.60 1.98
N GLY A 45 -9.37 8.65 2.73
CA GLY A 45 -8.41 9.38 3.57
C GLY A 45 -7.79 8.53 4.66
N SER A 46 -8.55 7.61 5.27
CA SER A 46 -8.03 6.67 6.27
C SER A 46 -7.13 5.60 5.64
N ALA A 47 -7.51 5.11 4.46
CA ALA A 47 -6.70 4.15 3.70
C ALA A 47 -5.37 4.75 3.26
N GLN A 48 -5.39 5.97 2.70
CA GLN A 48 -4.17 6.68 2.30
C GLN A 48 -3.28 6.97 3.50
N ARG A 49 -3.84 7.54 4.57
CA ARG A 49 -3.06 7.85 5.77
C ARG A 49 -2.42 6.61 6.36
N TYR A 50 -3.12 5.48 6.37
CA TYR A 50 -2.53 4.23 6.83
C TYR A 50 -1.43 3.71 5.88
N ALA A 51 -1.63 3.81 4.57
CA ALA A 51 -0.60 3.42 3.61
C ALA A 51 0.66 4.29 3.72
N GLU A 52 0.50 5.59 3.97
CA GLU A 52 1.61 6.52 4.21
C GLU A 52 2.33 6.23 5.54
N ASP A 53 1.57 6.01 6.61
CA ASP A 53 2.09 5.68 7.95
C ASP A 53 2.88 4.36 7.91
N ALA A 54 2.27 3.31 7.35
CA ALA A 54 2.90 2.00 7.19
C ALA A 54 4.16 2.06 6.31
N ALA A 55 4.15 2.89 5.25
CA ALA A 55 5.35 3.11 4.45
C ALA A 55 6.44 3.88 5.22
N SER A 56 6.05 4.77 6.15
CA SER A 56 6.95 5.64 6.94
C SER A 56 7.58 4.99 8.16
N GLU A 57 7.00 3.92 8.72
CA GLU A 57 7.50 3.30 9.95
C GLU A 57 8.81 2.50 9.77
N SER A 58 9.37 2.41 8.57
CA SER A 58 10.58 1.64 8.29
C SER A 58 11.76 2.52 7.90
N ASP A 59 12.36 3.08 8.95
CA ASP A 59 13.75 3.53 8.96
C ASP A 59 14.71 2.35 9.28
N GLY A 60 14.22 1.10 9.29
CA GLY A 60 14.98 -0.10 9.63
C GLY A 60 15.79 -0.70 8.48
N PRO A 61 16.93 -1.37 8.75
CA PRO A 61 17.86 -1.89 7.72
C PRO A 61 17.35 -3.08 6.88
N GLY A 62 16.04 -3.36 6.87
CA GLY A 62 15.41 -4.55 6.25
C GLY A 62 14.63 -4.30 4.95
N GLY A 63 14.56 -3.05 4.48
CA GLY A 63 13.80 -2.68 3.28
C GLY A 63 12.52 -1.90 3.60
N SER A 64 12.11 -1.04 2.66
CA SER A 64 10.93 -0.18 2.86
C SER A 64 9.63 -0.98 2.63
N PRO A 65 8.73 -1.06 3.62
CA PRO A 65 7.43 -1.66 3.49
C PRO A 65 6.66 -0.91 2.42
N CYS A 66 6.02 -1.68 1.55
CA CYS A 66 5.26 -1.13 0.43
C CYS A 66 3.79 -1.31 0.75
N ALA A 67 3.08 -0.19 0.94
CA ALA A 67 1.65 -0.19 1.11
C ALA A 67 0.94 0.13 -0.21
N TYR A 68 -0.04 -0.69 -0.59
CA TYR A 68 -0.81 -0.57 -1.82
C TYR A 68 -2.29 -0.39 -1.48
N ALA A 69 -2.90 0.69 -1.96
CA ALA A 69 -4.32 0.96 -1.75
C ALA A 69 -5.15 0.54 -2.98
N PHE A 70 -6.30 -0.06 -2.72
CA PHE A 70 -7.27 -0.55 -3.68
C PHE A 70 -8.67 -0.01 -3.36
N ASP A 71 -9.45 0.25 -4.41
CA ASP A 71 -10.88 0.57 -4.35
C ASP A 71 -11.75 -0.69 -4.13
N ASP A 72 -13.06 -0.52 -3.93
CA ASP A 72 -14.02 -1.62 -3.82
C ASP A 72 -14.00 -2.59 -5.02
N LYS A 73 -13.61 -2.11 -6.20
CA LYS A 73 -13.41 -2.91 -7.41
C LYS A 73 -12.04 -3.57 -7.51
N LEU A 74 -11.24 -3.55 -6.45
CA LEU A 74 -9.84 -3.98 -6.43
C LEU A 74 -8.99 -3.27 -7.50
N VAL A 75 -9.38 -2.05 -7.86
CA VAL A 75 -8.60 -1.18 -8.73
C VAL A 75 -7.52 -0.53 -7.89
N PHE A 76 -6.27 -0.67 -8.33
CA PHE A 76 -5.14 -0.03 -7.66
C PHE A 76 -5.28 1.50 -7.75
N LEU A 77 -5.28 2.15 -6.59
CA LEU A 77 -5.43 3.60 -6.46
C LEU A 77 -4.09 4.31 -6.30
N GLY A 78 -3.11 3.64 -5.70
CA GLY A 78 -1.80 4.22 -5.43
C GLY A 78 -1.06 3.47 -4.32
N ARG A 79 0.22 3.78 -4.17
CA ARG A 79 1.08 3.23 -3.13
C ARG A 79 1.51 4.31 -2.13
N GLY A 80 1.62 3.94 -0.86
CA GLY A 80 2.26 4.77 0.14
C GLY A 80 3.71 5.04 -0.27
N SER A 81 4.09 6.31 -0.43
CA SER A 81 5.46 6.67 -0.79
C SER A 81 6.24 6.89 0.50
N HIS A 82 7.20 6.01 0.77
CA HIS A 82 8.14 6.22 1.87
C HIS A 82 8.87 7.56 1.67
N TYR A 83 8.76 8.47 2.64
CA TYR A 83 9.35 9.81 2.54
C TYR A 83 10.89 9.76 2.40
N ALA A 84 11.54 8.64 2.77
CA ALA A 84 12.98 8.44 2.58
C ALA A 84 13.39 8.09 1.14
N ALA A 85 12.46 7.90 0.20
CA ALA A 85 12.76 7.70 -1.22
C ALA A 85 12.87 9.01 -2.01
N ARG A 86 12.98 10.17 -1.35
CA ARG A 86 13.40 11.40 -2.02
C ARG A 86 14.91 11.30 -2.21
N PRO A 87 15.45 11.20 -3.45
CA PRO A 87 16.84 11.56 -3.64
C PRO A 87 16.97 13.00 -3.14
N THR A 88 17.82 13.21 -2.15
CA THR A 88 18.33 14.53 -1.79
C THR A 88 18.92 15.11 -3.07
N SER A 89 18.13 15.88 -3.81
CA SER A 89 18.67 16.79 -4.81
C SER A 89 19.38 17.86 -4.01
N GLY A 90 20.67 17.62 -3.80
CA GLY A 90 21.57 18.56 -3.17
C GLY A 90 21.54 19.90 -3.89
N ARG A 91 21.70 20.96 -3.11
CA ARG A 91 22.23 22.22 -3.59
C ARG A 91 23.20 22.74 -2.54
#